data_AF-A0AAD5SMI8-F1
#
_entry.id   AF-A0AAD5SMI8-F1
#
_cell.length_a   1.000
_cell.length_b   1.000
_cell.length_c   1.000
_cell.angle_alpha   90.00
_cell.angle_beta   90.00
_cell.angle_gamma   90.00
#
_symmetry.space_group_name_H-M   'P 1'
#
loop_
_entity.id
_entity.type
_entity.pdbx_description
1 polymer ?
#
loop_
_entity_poly.entity_id
_entity_poly.type
_entity_poly.pdbx_seq_one_letter_code
_entity_poly.pdbx_strand_id
1 'polypeptide(L)'
;MGEKENSSFFSLYGSPRSDEAAQLRAAIEQERAATAAAVRSRLAQLISLEEAAKANCADVRLSFAECLQNRSMLASMTSFCLAEKRRVDKCLESQSRFLHQLGFHKLPRNANYEERLALANKADQLYLRHISESNENEAATASEAKTT
;
A
#
# COMPACT_ATOMS: atom_id res chain seq x y z
N MET A 1 17.49 20.57 46.86
CA MET A 1 16.46 20.17 45.87
C MET A 1 17.20 19.75 44.62
N GLY A 2 17.08 18.48 44.25
CA GLY A 2 17.71 17.90 43.06
C GLY A 2 16.97 16.61 42.77
N GLU A 3 16.04 16.70 41.83
CA GLU A 3 15.08 15.65 41.48
C GLU A 3 15.81 14.38 41.00
N LYS A 4 15.36 13.23 41.50
CA LYS A 4 15.72 11.93 40.95
C LYS A 4 14.92 11.75 39.66
N GLU A 5 15.53 12.02 38.51
CA GLU A 5 14.99 11.55 37.23
C GLU A 5 15.21 10.04 37.12
N ASN A 6 14.11 9.33 37.31
CA ASN A 6 13.98 7.89 37.12
C ASN A 6 13.96 7.61 35.61
N SER A 7 15.13 7.66 34.96
CA SER A 7 15.24 7.22 33.56
C SER A 7 15.27 5.70 33.51
N SER A 8 14.11 5.06 33.65
CA SER A 8 13.88 3.68 33.23
C SER A 8 13.86 3.61 31.70
N PHE A 9 14.94 4.04 31.06
CA PHE A 9 15.19 3.78 29.66
C PHE A 9 16.05 2.52 29.63
N PHE A 10 15.44 1.39 29.26
CA PHE A 10 16.20 0.18 28.96
C PHE A 10 17.19 0.51 27.84
N SER A 11 18.43 0.85 28.19
CA SER A 11 19.52 0.92 27.22
C SER A 11 19.73 -0.50 26.72
N LEU A 12 19.36 -0.75 25.47
CA LEU A 12 19.79 -1.96 24.76
C LEU A 12 21.32 -1.98 24.84
N TYR A 13 21.85 -2.91 25.63
CA TYR A 13 23.28 -3.04 25.94
C TYR A 13 24.07 -3.31 24.65
N GLY A 14 24.87 -2.34 24.21
CA GLY A 14 25.97 -2.52 23.26
C GLY A 14 25.61 -3.06 21.87
N SER A 15 26.55 -3.00 20.93
CA SER A 15 26.42 -3.79 19.69
C SER A 15 26.45 -5.29 20.03
N PRO A 16 25.67 -6.14 19.35
CA PRO A 16 25.66 -7.58 19.62
C PRO A 16 27.08 -8.15 19.49
N ARG A 17 27.40 -9.16 20.31
CA ARG A 17 28.69 -9.88 20.20
C ARG A 17 28.83 -10.47 18.78
N SER A 18 30.05 -10.67 18.27
CA SER A 18 30.24 -10.99 16.84
C SER A 18 29.53 -12.27 16.39
N ASP A 19 29.42 -13.25 17.28
CA ASP A 19 28.68 -14.49 17.13
C ASP A 19 27.15 -14.27 17.16
N GLU A 20 26.65 -13.48 18.10
CA GLU A 20 25.24 -13.09 18.20
C GLU A 20 24.81 -12.25 16.98
N ALA A 21 25.64 -11.31 16.54
CA ALA A 21 25.43 -10.51 15.34
C ALA A 21 25.38 -11.37 14.07
N ALA A 22 26.19 -12.45 14.00
CA ALA A 22 26.14 -13.39 12.89
C ALA A 22 24.85 -14.20 12.88
N GLN A 23 24.41 -14.70 14.05
CA GLN A 23 23.15 -15.43 14.18
C GLN A 23 21.94 -14.54 13.85
N LEU A 24 21.91 -13.30 14.34
CA LEU A 24 20.86 -12.33 14.02
C LEU A 24 20.81 -12.02 12.53
N ARG A 25 21.95 -11.81 11.88
CA ARG A 25 21.99 -11.59 10.42
C ARG A 25 21.46 -12.80 9.65
N ALA A 26 21.88 -14.01 10.03
CA ALA A 26 21.39 -15.23 9.40
C ALA A 26 19.86 -15.39 9.56
N ALA A 27 19.33 -15.12 10.77
CA ALA A 27 17.88 -15.14 11.02
C ALA A 27 17.15 -14.08 10.18
N ILE A 28 17.67 -12.85 10.11
CA ILE A 28 17.11 -11.77 9.28
C ILE A 28 17.12 -12.16 7.80
N GLU A 29 18.20 -12.74 7.30
CA GLU A 29 18.30 -13.19 5.91
C GLU A 29 17.30 -14.31 5.60
N GLN A 30 17.14 -15.26 6.52
CA GLN A 30 16.16 -16.33 6.40
C GLN A 30 14.73 -15.78 6.34
N GLU A 31 14.37 -14.88 7.25
CA GLU A 31 13.04 -14.24 7.28
C GLU A 31 12.79 -13.40 6.04
N ARG A 32 13.80 -12.64 5.58
CA ARG A 32 13.72 -11.87 4.33
C ARG A 32 13.53 -12.80 3.14
N ALA A 33 14.24 -13.91 3.07
CA ALA A 33 14.09 -14.89 1.99
C ALA A 33 12.71 -15.55 2.00
N ALA A 34 12.22 -15.95 3.17
CA ALA A 34 10.87 -16.53 3.33
C ALA A 34 9.79 -15.53 2.93
N THR A 35 9.90 -14.28 3.41
CA THR A 35 8.97 -13.20 3.06
C THR A 35 9.02 -12.91 1.57
N ALA A 36 10.21 -12.80 0.97
CA ALA A 36 10.37 -12.57 -0.46
C ALA A 36 9.75 -13.71 -1.29
N ALA A 37 9.92 -14.96 -0.88
CA ALA A 37 9.31 -16.11 -1.56
C ALA A 37 7.77 -16.06 -1.48
N ALA A 38 7.21 -15.75 -0.31
CA ALA A 38 5.76 -15.63 -0.14
C ALA A 38 5.18 -14.48 -0.98
N VAL A 39 5.87 -13.33 -1.03
CA VAL A 39 5.50 -12.19 -1.87
C VAL A 39 5.54 -12.56 -3.35
N ARG A 40 6.62 -13.20 -3.83
CA ARG A 40 6.73 -13.67 -5.21
C ARG A 40 5.58 -14.61 -5.59
N SER A 41 5.24 -15.54 -4.70
CA SER A 41 4.13 -16.49 -4.92
C SER A 41 2.79 -15.78 -5.09
N ARG A 42 2.46 -14.81 -4.23
CA ARG A 42 1.22 -14.02 -4.35
C ARG A 42 1.21 -13.15 -5.60
N LEU A 43 2.34 -12.53 -5.93
CA LEU A 43 2.43 -11.64 -7.08
C LEU A 43 2.45 -12.40 -8.41
N ALA A 44 2.91 -13.65 -8.44
CA ALA A 44 2.78 -14.52 -9.61
C ALA A 44 1.31 -14.80 -9.98
N GLN A 45 0.38 -14.58 -9.04
CA GLN A 45 -1.06 -14.67 -9.29
C GLN A 45 -1.61 -13.39 -9.95
N LEU A 46 -0.83 -12.30 -10.09
CA LEU A 46 -1.22 -11.09 -10.82
C LEU A 46 -1.12 -11.30 -12.33
N ILE A 47 -1.95 -12.20 -12.84
CA ILE A 47 -1.95 -12.58 -14.25
C ILE A 47 -2.80 -11.58 -15.05
N SER A 48 -3.88 -11.10 -14.44
CA SER A 48 -4.80 -10.15 -15.05
C SER A 48 -4.58 -8.70 -14.61
N LEU A 49 -5.03 -7.78 -15.47
CA LEU A 49 -5.05 -6.35 -15.19
C LEU A 49 -5.92 -6.03 -13.96
N GLU A 50 -7.04 -6.72 -13.80
CA GLU A 50 -7.95 -6.54 -12.66
C GLU A 50 -7.29 -6.94 -11.34
N GLU A 51 -6.59 -8.09 -11.30
CA GLU A 51 -5.85 -8.52 -10.11
C GLU A 51 -4.75 -7.52 -9.76
N ALA A 52 -3.99 -7.05 -10.75
CA ALA A 52 -2.95 -6.05 -10.53
C ALA A 52 -3.52 -4.72 -9.99
N ALA A 53 -4.62 -4.22 -10.56
CA ALA A 53 -5.28 -3.02 -10.07
C ALA A 53 -5.80 -3.20 -8.63
N LYS A 54 -6.40 -4.36 -8.33
CA LYS A 54 -6.85 -4.74 -6.99
C LYS A 54 -5.72 -4.85 -5.97
N ALA A 55 -4.53 -5.28 -6.41
CA ALA A 55 -3.34 -5.35 -5.57
C ALA A 55 -2.79 -3.96 -5.25
N ASN A 56 -2.70 -3.07 -6.23
CA ASN A 56 -2.25 -1.70 -6.00
C ASN A 56 -3.21 -0.92 -5.10
N CYS A 57 -4.52 -1.17 -5.21
CA CYS A 57 -5.55 -0.54 -4.35
C CYS A 57 -5.78 -1.26 -3.01
N ALA A 58 -4.84 -2.07 -2.54
CA ALA A 58 -5.07 -2.94 -1.37
C ALA A 58 -5.37 -2.18 -0.09
N ASP A 59 -4.72 -1.05 0.13
CA ASP A 59 -4.91 -0.15 1.28
C ASP A 59 -6.32 0.47 1.29
N VAL A 60 -6.76 1.07 0.18
CA VAL A 60 -8.09 1.68 0.06
C VAL A 60 -9.19 0.62 0.20
N ARG A 61 -8.95 -0.57 -0.37
CA ARG A 61 -9.86 -1.72 -0.24
C ARG A 61 -9.92 -2.24 1.21
N LEU A 62 -8.80 -2.21 1.93
CA LEU A 62 -8.77 -2.55 3.35
C LEU A 62 -9.60 -1.55 4.15
N SER A 63 -9.45 -0.24 3.93
CA SER A 63 -10.27 0.78 4.61
C SER A 63 -11.77 0.60 4.35
N PHE A 64 -12.16 0.24 3.12
CA PHE A 64 -13.56 -0.09 2.84
C PHE A 64 -14.03 -1.35 3.57
N ALA A 65 -13.21 -2.41 3.61
CA ALA A 65 -13.54 -3.63 4.35
C ALA A 65 -13.68 -3.38 5.85
N GLU A 66 -12.80 -2.56 6.44
CA GLU A 66 -12.87 -2.13 7.84
C GLU A 66 -14.14 -1.31 8.11
N CYS A 67 -14.55 -0.45 7.18
CA CYS A 67 -15.82 0.28 7.27
C CYS A 67 -17.01 -0.68 7.36
N LEU A 68 -17.01 -1.75 6.56
CA LEU A 68 -18.06 -2.77 6.55
C LEU A 68 -18.05 -3.65 7.82
N GLN A 69 -16.87 -4.04 8.31
CA GLN A 69 -16.73 -4.96 9.44
C GLN A 69 -17.12 -4.35 10.78
N ASN A 70 -16.89 -3.05 10.96
CA ASN A 70 -17.06 -2.39 12.26
C ASN A 70 -18.53 -2.11 12.67
N ARG A 71 -19.56 -2.66 11.99
CA ARG A 71 -20.94 -2.17 12.17
C ARG A 71 -22.07 -3.21 12.16
N SER A 72 -23.16 -2.83 12.83
CA SER A 72 -24.42 -3.56 12.93
C SER A 72 -25.17 -3.62 11.58
N MET A 73 -26.05 -4.62 11.41
CA MET A 73 -26.82 -4.82 10.17
C MET A 73 -27.56 -3.56 9.68
N LEU A 74 -27.98 -2.66 10.58
CA LEU A 74 -28.64 -1.39 10.22
C LEU A 74 -27.73 -0.41 9.47
N ALA A 75 -26.44 -0.33 9.84
CA ALA A 75 -25.48 0.53 9.12
C ALA A 75 -25.17 -0.03 7.72
N SER A 76 -25.18 -1.35 7.57
CA SER A 76 -25.04 -2.05 6.29
C SER A 76 -26.18 -1.74 5.30
N MET A 77 -27.35 -1.32 5.80
CA MET A 77 -28.49 -0.89 4.99
C MET A 77 -28.46 0.59 4.58
N THR A 78 -27.48 1.37 5.06
CA THR A 78 -27.38 2.82 4.77
C THR A 78 -26.20 3.14 3.85
N SER A 79 -26.21 4.32 3.24
CA SER A 79 -25.15 4.88 2.41
C SER A 79 -23.82 5.18 3.15
N PHE A 80 -23.59 4.56 4.29
CA PHE A 80 -22.55 4.93 5.26
C PHE A 80 -21.13 4.76 4.70
N CYS A 81 -20.83 3.60 4.10
CA CYS A 81 -19.53 3.34 3.49
C CYS A 81 -19.45 3.79 2.02
N LEU A 82 -20.38 4.63 1.53
CA LEU A 82 -20.33 5.09 0.12
C LEU A 82 -19.07 5.90 -0.18
N ALA A 83 -18.56 6.66 0.79
CA ALA A 83 -17.33 7.42 0.59
C ALA A 83 -16.13 6.49 0.35
N GLU A 84 -15.96 5.47 1.19
CA GLU A 84 -14.88 4.48 1.03
C GLU A 84 -15.06 3.64 -0.24
N LYS A 85 -16.30 3.23 -0.55
CA LYS A 85 -16.60 2.55 -1.81
C LYS A 85 -16.18 3.40 -3.02
N ARG A 86 -16.54 4.69 -3.05
CA ARG A 86 -16.16 5.61 -4.13
C ARG A 86 -14.64 5.76 -4.24
N ARG A 87 -13.89 5.73 -3.14
CA ARG A 87 -12.43 5.74 -3.17
C ARG A 87 -11.87 4.47 -3.79
N VAL A 88 -12.43 3.30 -3.45
CA VAL A 88 -12.07 2.03 -4.10
C VAL A 88 -12.33 2.09 -5.59
N ASP A 89 -13.53 2.53 -6.00
CA ASP A 89 -13.91 2.61 -7.41
C ASP A 89 -12.95 3.52 -8.20
N LYS A 90 -12.66 4.73 -7.67
CA LYS A 90 -11.71 5.67 -8.28
C LYS A 90 -10.28 5.11 -8.38
N CYS A 91 -9.82 4.41 -7.35
CA CYS A 91 -8.50 3.77 -7.36
C CYS A 91 -8.44 2.70 -8.44
N LEU A 92 -9.43 1.80 -8.49
CA LEU A 92 -9.47 0.71 -9.47
C LEU A 92 -9.56 1.23 -10.90
N GLU A 93 -10.36 2.26 -11.15
CA GLU A 93 -10.47 2.91 -12.46
C GLU A 93 -9.13 3.50 -12.90
N SER A 94 -8.50 4.31 -12.03
CA SER A 94 -7.22 4.96 -12.33
C SER A 94 -6.11 3.95 -12.56
N GLN A 95 -5.98 2.95 -11.68
CA GLN A 95 -4.96 1.92 -11.80
C GLN A 95 -5.18 1.06 -13.05
N SER A 96 -6.41 0.69 -13.36
CA SER A 96 -6.73 -0.05 -14.58
C SER A 96 -6.29 0.73 -15.82
N ARG A 97 -6.55 2.04 -15.85
CA ARG A 97 -6.12 2.93 -16.94
C ARG A 97 -4.60 3.01 -17.06
N PHE A 98 -3.86 3.20 -15.94
CA PHE A 98 -2.40 3.28 -15.98
C PHE A 98 -1.74 1.95 -16.36
N LEU A 99 -2.21 0.83 -15.81
CA LEU A 99 -1.77 -0.51 -16.21
C LEU A 99 -2.02 -0.77 -17.70
N HIS A 100 -3.17 -0.31 -18.21
CA HIS A 100 -3.48 -0.42 -19.62
C HIS A 100 -2.51 0.41 -20.48
N GLN A 101 -2.26 1.66 -20.12
CA GLN A 101 -1.31 2.55 -20.82
C GLN A 101 0.12 2.01 -20.82
N LEU A 102 0.54 1.42 -19.70
CA LEU A 102 1.85 0.80 -19.54
C LEU A 102 1.99 -0.55 -20.28
N GLY A 103 0.89 -1.06 -20.87
CA GLY A 103 0.91 -2.29 -21.64
C GLY A 103 0.89 -3.57 -20.80
N PHE A 104 0.47 -3.52 -19.53
CA PHE A 104 0.41 -4.70 -18.65
C PHE A 104 -0.40 -5.85 -19.27
N HIS A 105 -1.52 -5.54 -19.92
CA HIS A 105 -2.38 -6.51 -20.61
C HIS A 105 -1.73 -7.18 -21.83
N LYS A 106 -0.64 -6.61 -22.36
CA LYS A 106 0.10 -7.14 -23.52
C LYS A 106 1.14 -8.18 -23.09
N LEU A 107 1.45 -8.26 -21.81
CA LEU A 107 2.41 -9.24 -21.29
C LEU A 107 1.85 -10.66 -21.46
N PRO A 108 2.60 -11.59 -22.08
CA PRO A 108 2.17 -12.97 -22.20
C PRO A 108 2.02 -13.60 -20.81
N ARG A 109 1.18 -14.62 -20.65
CA ARG A 109 0.92 -15.25 -19.32
C ARG A 109 2.19 -15.73 -18.62
N ASN A 110 3.21 -16.13 -19.39
CA ASN A 110 4.53 -16.57 -18.91
C ASN A 110 5.58 -15.45 -18.88
N ALA A 111 5.19 -14.17 -19.02
CA ALA A 111 6.10 -13.04 -18.88
C ALA A 111 6.84 -13.09 -17.54
N ASN A 112 8.06 -12.56 -17.54
CA ASN A 112 8.88 -12.51 -16.33
C ASN A 112 8.14 -11.78 -15.21
N TYR A 113 8.20 -12.34 -14.00
CA TYR A 113 7.69 -11.75 -12.77
C TYR A 113 8.20 -10.31 -12.58
N GLU A 114 9.49 -10.07 -12.79
CA GLU A 114 10.10 -8.76 -12.55
C GLU A 114 9.52 -7.70 -13.49
N GLU A 115 9.17 -8.07 -14.72
CA GLU A 115 8.56 -7.18 -15.69
C GLU A 115 7.13 -6.82 -15.31
N ARG A 116 6.30 -7.80 -14.91
CA ARG A 116 4.95 -7.56 -14.39
C ARG A 116 4.98 -6.64 -13.17
N LEU A 117 5.87 -6.92 -12.23
CA LEU A 117 6.03 -6.12 -11.02
C LEU A 117 6.49 -4.69 -11.34
N ALA A 118 7.44 -4.52 -12.25
CA ALA A 118 7.92 -3.20 -12.66
C ALA A 118 6.78 -2.34 -13.24
N LEU A 119 5.92 -2.93 -14.08
CA LEU A 119 4.76 -2.23 -14.62
C LEU A 119 3.69 -1.93 -13.56
N ALA A 120 3.41 -2.87 -12.65
CA ALA A 120 2.46 -2.66 -11.56
C ALA A 120 2.91 -1.54 -10.61
N ASN A 121 4.18 -1.53 -10.22
CA ASN A 121 4.77 -0.47 -9.40
C ASN A 121 4.78 0.87 -10.15
N LYS A 122 5.01 0.86 -11.46
CA LYS A 122 4.99 2.09 -12.26
C LYS A 122 3.58 2.67 -12.37
N ALA A 123 2.56 1.83 -12.52
CA ALA A 123 1.17 2.25 -12.49
C ALA A 123 0.82 2.91 -11.14
N ASP A 124 1.29 2.29 -10.04
CA ASP A 124 1.07 2.82 -8.70
C ASP A 124 1.71 4.18 -8.48
N GLN A 125 2.96 4.37 -8.92
CA GLN A 125 3.63 5.67 -8.88
C GLN A 125 2.88 6.75 -9.68
N LEU A 126 2.31 6.39 -10.83
CA LEU A 126 1.50 7.32 -11.63
C LEU A 126 0.22 7.70 -10.89
N TYR A 127 -0.42 6.74 -10.22
CA TYR A 127 -1.59 6.98 -9.38
C TYR A 127 -1.28 7.92 -8.21
N LEU A 128 -0.21 7.66 -7.45
CA LEU A 128 0.20 8.50 -6.32
C LEU A 128 0.49 9.94 -6.75
N ARG A 129 1.11 10.13 -7.92
CA ARG A 129 1.31 11.46 -8.50
C ARG A 129 -0.02 12.11 -8.88
N HIS A 130 -0.89 11.38 -9.58
CA HIS A 130 -2.19 11.88 -10.02
C HIS A 130 -3.07 12.36 -8.85
N ILE A 131 -3.10 11.62 -7.74
CA ILE A 131 -3.85 12.04 -6.56
C ILE A 131 -3.21 13.25 -5.87
N SER A 132 -1.87 13.35 -5.84
CA SER A 132 -1.20 14.52 -5.28
C SER A 132 -1.53 15.80 -6.04
N GLU A 133 -1.43 15.76 -7.38
CA GLU A 133 -1.78 16.88 -8.25
C GLU A 133 -3.26 17.26 -8.11
N SER A 134 -4.15 16.26 -8.01
CA SER A 134 -5.59 16.51 -7.82
C SER A 134 -5.87 17.22 -6.49
N ASN A 135 -5.24 16.77 -5.40
CA ASN A 135 -5.41 17.37 -4.07
C ASN A 135 -4.87 18.81 -4.03
N GLU A 136 -3.74 19.07 -4.69
CA GLU A 136 -3.15 20.42 -4.78
C GLU A 136 -4.08 21.38 -5.54
N ASN A 137 -4.65 20.93 -6.67
CA ASN A 137 -5.60 21.72 -7.44
C ASN A 137 -6.92 21.97 -6.69
N GLU A 138 -7.45 20.97 -5.97
CA GLU A 138 -8.62 21.14 -5.10
C GLU A 138 -8.34 22.12 -3.96
N ALA A 139 -7.15 22.10 -3.36
CA ALA A 139 -6.76 23.05 -2.33
C ALA A 139 -6.62 24.48 -2.89
N ALA A 140 -6.03 24.64 -4.07
CA ALA A 140 -5.88 25.94 -4.74
C ALA A 140 -7.25 26.57 -5.04
N THR A 141 -8.14 25.83 -5.71
CA THR A 141 -9.49 26.29 -6.03
C THR A 141 -10.33 26.61 -4.78
N ALA A 142 -10.18 25.85 -3.70
CA ALA A 142 -10.86 26.13 -2.44
C ALA A 142 -10.34 27.40 -1.73
N SER A 143 -9.06 27.75 -1.93
CA SER A 143 -8.46 28.98 -1.40
C SER A 143 -8.91 30.22 -2.18
N GLU A 144 -9.02 30.12 -3.50
CA GLU A 144 -9.52 31.19 -4.37
C GLU A 144 -11.00 31.48 -4.09
N ALA A 145 -11.83 30.45 -3.91
CA ALA A 145 -13.25 30.60 -3.60
C ALA A 145 -13.55 31.24 -2.23
N LYS A 146 -12.59 31.25 -1.28
CA LYS A 146 -12.74 31.90 0.03
C LYS A 146 -12.31 33.37 0.05
N THR A 147 -11.67 33.85 -1.01
CA THR A 147 -11.13 35.22 -1.08
C THR A 147 -12.04 36.16 -1.89
N THR A 148 -13.18 35.64 -2.36
CA THR A 148 -14.24 36.37 -3.09
C THR A 148 -15.51 36.36 -2.25
#